data_AF-A0AAE1FER5-F1
#
_entry.id   AF-A0AAE1FER5-F1
#
_cell.length_a   1.000
_cell.length_b   1.000
_cell.length_c   1.000
_cell.angle_alpha   90.00
_cell.angle_beta   90.00
_cell.angle_gamma   90.00
#
_symmetry.space_group_name_H-M   'P 1'
#
loop_
_entity.id
_entity.type
_entity.pdbx_description
1 polymer ?
#
loop_
_entity_poly.entity_id
_entity_poly.type
_entity_poly.pdbx_seq_one_letter_code
_entity_poly.pdbx_strand_id
1 'polypeptide(L)'
;MSQPFIFIYLLIKLTPPVSPKGLSVIQARQVGGLHEKKVNSAPRLFCLLMLTFLSGGHFTLKARDPVTPANFLCTPAVRSQFPVNAVSSRPQCFQQQRVAFPLARVEVLVGMGRWSEWWWWCARPGRLPRAAPLSILLATILTLISLLFILNAKGLARQKWADPLIHELGDHDLAGAPQHHPDLVTYIKQLHLLTPHKGPYQLHNPNITDFSQNGQSKKVEEILKGKRGGVFVEAGAYDGESLSNTLYLEQQLGWHGLLVEPDPWNFWSLRKKGRKAHAVQACLSPSPFPREVTFKQSDTMGHIASVGEEGSRRGIFTRVKCFPLYSLLLALNTTHVHFLSLDVEGAELQVLKTVPWERVTIDVICVEHRHIPEGSQALQNFLEEQGYILHASLGDDYIFVRSKLQESPANDVL
;
A
#
# COMPACT_ATOMS: atom_id res chain seq x y z
N MET A 1 -4.34 -51.10 -17.33
CA MET A 1 -5.76 -51.05 -17.74
C MET A 1 -6.21 -49.59 -17.55
N SER A 2 -6.15 -48.72 -18.57
CA SER A 2 -7.18 -48.46 -19.62
C SER A 2 -8.51 -48.02 -19.01
N GLN A 3 -9.17 -46.89 -19.28
CA GLN A 3 -9.11 -45.79 -20.27
C GLN A 3 -9.97 -44.61 -19.72
N PRO A 4 -9.87 -43.38 -20.26
CA PRO A 4 -10.72 -42.24 -19.88
C PRO A 4 -12.01 -42.16 -20.73
N PHE A 5 -13.13 -41.74 -20.11
CA PHE A 5 -14.43 -41.54 -20.77
C PHE A 5 -14.54 -40.14 -21.40
N ILE A 6 -14.86 -40.11 -22.69
CA ILE A 6 -15.31 -38.95 -23.47
C ILE A 6 -16.84 -39.07 -23.60
N PHE A 7 -17.59 -38.04 -23.20
CA PHE A 7 -19.01 -37.90 -23.50
C PHE A 7 -19.22 -36.94 -24.68
N ILE A 8 -19.77 -37.47 -25.78
CA ILE A 8 -20.29 -36.73 -26.92
C ILE A 8 -21.81 -36.67 -26.77
N TYR A 9 -22.38 -35.46 -26.68
CA TYR A 9 -23.82 -35.25 -26.73
C TYR A 9 -24.29 -35.06 -28.19
N LEU A 10 -25.19 -35.93 -28.62
CA LEU A 10 -25.89 -35.89 -29.90
C LEU A 10 -27.22 -35.12 -29.71
N LEU A 11 -27.37 -33.96 -30.37
CA LEU A 11 -28.60 -33.16 -30.37
C LEU A 11 -29.54 -33.62 -31.49
N ILE A 12 -30.69 -34.20 -31.12
CA ILE A 12 -31.77 -34.59 -32.03
C ILE A 12 -32.62 -33.36 -32.35
N LYS A 13 -32.75 -33.05 -33.65
CA LYS A 13 -33.69 -32.07 -34.22
C LYS A 13 -35.13 -32.58 -34.08
N LEU A 14 -36.02 -31.74 -33.57
CA LEU A 14 -37.47 -31.88 -33.77
C LEU A 14 -38.00 -30.62 -34.48
N THR A 15 -38.54 -30.83 -35.67
CA THR A 15 -39.28 -29.86 -36.49
C THR A 15 -40.71 -29.70 -35.97
N PRO A 16 -41.32 -28.50 -36.01
CA PRO A 16 -42.70 -28.31 -35.58
C PRO A 16 -43.71 -28.59 -36.71
N PRO A 17 -44.95 -29.03 -36.40
CA PRO A 17 -46.01 -29.13 -37.38
C PRO A 17 -46.90 -27.87 -37.44
N VAL A 18 -47.66 -27.84 -38.53
CA VAL A 18 -48.41 -26.75 -39.16
C VAL A 18 -49.73 -26.41 -38.42
N SER A 19 -50.21 -25.17 -38.59
CA SER A 19 -51.51 -24.63 -38.13
C SER A 19 -52.72 -25.22 -38.89
N PRO A 20 -53.99 -24.99 -38.45
CA PRO A 20 -54.75 -23.88 -39.06
C PRO A 20 -55.91 -23.26 -38.24
N LYS A 21 -56.33 -22.04 -38.66
CA LYS A 21 -57.63 -21.34 -38.45
C LYS A 21 -58.01 -20.97 -37.00
N GLY A 22 -58.46 -19.78 -36.61
CA GLY A 22 -58.94 -18.58 -37.30
C GLY A 22 -60.06 -17.99 -36.42
N LEU A 23 -59.97 -16.72 -36.00
CA LEU A 23 -61.10 -15.84 -35.71
C LEU A 23 -60.61 -14.44 -35.33
N SER A 24 -61.24 -13.47 -35.99
CA SER A 24 -61.03 -12.03 -35.97
C SER A 24 -61.55 -11.37 -34.69
N VAL A 25 -60.85 -10.35 -34.19
CA VAL A 25 -61.50 -9.16 -33.62
C VAL A 25 -60.77 -7.91 -34.09
N ILE A 26 -61.55 -7.02 -34.69
CA ILE A 26 -61.21 -5.69 -35.18
C ILE A 26 -61.34 -4.72 -34.00
N GLN A 27 -60.34 -3.86 -33.78
CA GLN A 27 -60.59 -2.50 -33.30
C GLN A 27 -59.44 -1.58 -33.71
N ALA A 28 -59.80 -0.51 -34.42
CA ALA A 28 -58.92 0.53 -34.92
C ALA A 28 -59.24 1.86 -34.21
N ARG A 29 -58.20 2.63 -33.87
CA ARG A 29 -58.10 4.11 -33.73
C ARG A 29 -56.85 4.43 -32.87
N GLN A 30 -56.06 5.48 -33.06
CA GLN A 30 -55.94 6.53 -34.07
C GLN A 30 -54.57 7.24 -33.84
N VAL A 31 -53.80 7.47 -34.92
CA VAL A 31 -53.01 8.67 -35.32
C VAL A 31 -51.99 9.36 -34.37
N GLY A 32 -50.81 9.61 -34.96
CA GLY A 32 -49.92 10.76 -34.71
C GLY A 32 -48.47 10.32 -34.40
N GLY A 33 -47.39 10.76 -35.03
CA GLY A 33 -47.10 11.75 -36.07
C GLY A 33 -45.59 11.67 -36.38
N LEU A 34 -45.19 12.09 -37.57
CA LEU A 34 -43.81 12.12 -38.06
C LEU A 34 -42.92 13.12 -37.29
N HIS A 35 -41.67 12.72 -37.00
CA HIS A 35 -40.51 13.61 -37.16
C HIS A 35 -39.19 12.83 -37.23
N GLU A 36 -38.59 12.76 -38.42
CA GLU A 36 -37.17 12.47 -38.62
C GLU A 36 -36.33 13.70 -38.25
N LYS A 37 -35.25 13.51 -37.47
CA LYS A 37 -34.06 14.37 -37.49
C LYS A 37 -32.78 13.52 -37.35
N LYS A 38 -31.84 13.82 -38.25
CA LYS A 38 -30.52 13.24 -38.49
C LYS A 38 -29.66 13.04 -37.23
N VAL A 39 -29.03 11.88 -37.10
CA VAL A 39 -27.82 11.65 -36.29
C VAL A 39 -26.71 11.17 -37.23
N ASN A 40 -25.68 11.99 -37.41
CA ASN A 40 -24.46 11.66 -38.14
C ASN A 40 -23.27 11.57 -37.17
N SER A 41 -22.35 10.65 -37.48
CA SER A 41 -20.93 10.58 -37.07
C SER A 41 -20.54 10.18 -35.64
N ALA A 42 -20.99 9.03 -35.14
CA ALA A 42 -20.41 8.37 -33.95
C ALA A 42 -19.65 7.02 -34.16
N PRO A 43 -19.75 6.27 -35.28
CA PRO A 43 -19.16 4.92 -35.32
C PRO A 43 -17.69 4.84 -35.75
N ARG A 44 -17.03 5.95 -36.13
CA ARG A 44 -15.63 5.93 -36.60
C ARG A 44 -14.59 6.02 -35.47
N LEU A 45 -14.93 6.62 -34.32
CA LEU A 45 -13.98 6.82 -33.22
C LEU A 45 -13.85 5.57 -32.33
N PHE A 46 -14.87 4.71 -32.28
CA PHE A 46 -14.90 3.53 -31.41
C PHE A 46 -14.05 2.36 -31.93
N CYS A 47 -13.88 2.22 -33.25
CA CYS A 47 -13.05 1.16 -33.84
C CYS A 47 -11.53 1.42 -33.69
N LEU A 48 -11.10 2.66 -33.50
CA LEU A 48 -9.67 2.99 -33.37
C LEU A 48 -9.11 2.69 -31.97
N LEU A 49 -9.97 2.76 -30.94
CA LEU A 49 -9.61 2.54 -29.52
C LEU A 49 -9.47 1.05 -29.14
N MET A 50 -10.11 0.13 -29.87
CA MET A 50 -10.02 -1.32 -29.60
C MET A 50 -8.77 -1.97 -30.18
N LEU A 51 -8.09 -1.35 -31.15
CA LEU A 51 -6.88 -1.91 -31.77
C LEU A 51 -5.58 -1.55 -31.03
N THR A 52 -5.58 -0.49 -30.20
CA THR A 52 -4.43 -0.12 -29.36
C THR A 52 -4.30 -0.97 -28.10
N PHE A 53 -5.34 -1.69 -27.69
CA PHE A 53 -5.31 -2.54 -26.48
C PHE A 53 -4.93 -4.01 -26.72
N LEU A 54 -4.91 -4.48 -27.98
CA LEU A 54 -4.59 -5.87 -28.33
C LEU A 54 -3.24 -6.06 -29.03
N SER A 55 -2.47 -5.00 -29.23
CA SER A 55 -1.06 -5.09 -29.64
C SER A 55 -0.23 -4.29 -28.63
N GLY A 56 0.51 -4.99 -27.78
CA GLY A 56 1.41 -4.40 -26.78
C GLY A 56 2.63 -3.73 -27.42
N GLY A 57 2.41 -2.69 -28.23
CA GLY A 57 3.45 -1.92 -28.90
C GLY A 57 3.30 -0.43 -28.60
N HIS A 58 4.34 0.15 -28.00
CA HIS A 58 4.50 1.60 -27.89
C HIS A 58 4.53 2.24 -29.30
N PHE A 59 3.58 3.12 -29.60
CA PHE A 59 3.64 4.01 -30.76
C PHE A 59 3.92 5.44 -30.31
N THR A 60 5.09 5.96 -30.64
CA THR A 60 5.41 7.39 -30.62
C THR A 60 5.06 7.99 -31.97
N LEU A 61 4.05 8.87 -32.01
CA LEU A 61 3.73 9.67 -33.18
C LEU A 61 4.76 10.80 -33.32
N LYS A 62 5.67 10.69 -34.29
CA LYS A 62 6.51 11.80 -34.75
C LYS A 62 6.00 12.23 -36.12
N ALA A 63 5.47 13.45 -36.21
CA ALA A 63 5.07 14.06 -37.47
C ALA A 63 6.29 14.18 -38.40
N ARG A 64 6.11 13.82 -39.67
CA ARG A 64 7.12 13.95 -40.74
C ARG A 64 6.69 15.10 -41.64
N ASP A 65 7.50 16.15 -41.67
CA ASP A 65 7.49 17.16 -42.73
C ASP A 65 8.18 16.60 -44.00
N PRO A 66 7.86 17.15 -45.19
CA PRO A 66 8.28 16.57 -46.47
C PRO A 66 9.73 16.89 -46.85
N VAL A 67 10.30 15.96 -47.61
CA VAL A 67 11.70 15.83 -48.04
C VAL A 67 12.14 16.92 -49.04
N THR A 68 13.39 17.37 -48.95
CA THR A 68 14.29 17.68 -50.10
C THR A 68 15.78 17.61 -49.68
N PRO A 69 16.73 17.46 -50.62
CA PRO A 69 17.88 16.55 -50.47
C PRO A 69 19.17 17.18 -49.94
N ALA A 70 20.04 16.31 -49.43
CA ALA A 70 21.37 16.62 -48.92
C ALA A 70 22.33 17.11 -50.01
N ASN A 71 23.09 18.17 -49.69
CA ASN A 71 24.35 18.50 -50.32
C ASN A 71 25.45 18.63 -49.25
N PHE A 72 26.62 18.12 -49.63
CA PHE A 72 27.90 18.04 -48.92
C PHE A 72 28.38 19.38 -48.32
N LEU A 73 29.14 19.33 -47.21
CA LEU A 73 30.55 19.77 -47.14
C LEU A 73 31.14 19.68 -45.72
N CYS A 74 32.47 19.51 -45.70
CA CYS A 74 33.33 19.10 -44.60
C CYS A 74 33.95 20.27 -43.78
N THR A 75 34.26 19.97 -42.51
CA THR A 75 35.45 20.37 -41.68
C THR A 75 35.67 21.84 -41.24
N PRO A 76 36.56 22.13 -40.25
CA PRO A 76 37.32 21.26 -39.33
C PRO A 76 37.26 21.64 -37.83
N ALA A 77 37.69 20.70 -36.98
CA ALA A 77 38.11 20.92 -35.60
C ALA A 77 39.62 21.25 -35.53
N VAL A 78 40.01 22.13 -34.61
CA VAL A 78 41.39 22.57 -34.39
C VAL A 78 42.11 21.68 -33.37
N ARG A 79 43.28 21.21 -33.82
CA ARG A 79 44.46 20.65 -33.14
C ARG A 79 44.70 21.00 -31.67
N SER A 80 45.15 20.00 -30.92
CA SER A 80 46.28 20.12 -29.99
C SER A 80 47.37 19.10 -30.37
N GLN A 81 48.62 19.45 -30.12
CA GLN A 81 49.84 18.93 -30.75
C GLN A 81 50.84 18.41 -29.70
N PHE A 82 51.43 17.22 -29.98
CA PHE A 82 52.80 16.73 -29.72
C PHE A 82 53.26 16.31 -28.29
N PRO A 83 54.38 15.53 -28.14
CA PRO A 83 55.03 14.54 -29.04
C PRO A 83 55.43 13.18 -28.36
N VAL A 84 55.37 12.04 -29.07
CA VAL A 84 56.48 11.21 -29.64
C VAL A 84 57.27 10.31 -28.66
N ASN A 85 57.13 8.99 -28.83
CA ASN A 85 58.27 8.10 -29.18
C ASN A 85 57.78 6.80 -29.86
N ALA A 86 58.50 6.40 -30.89
CA ALA A 86 58.17 5.34 -31.84
C ALA A 86 58.94 4.05 -31.56
N VAL A 87 58.30 2.89 -31.73
CA VAL A 87 58.94 1.64 -32.17
C VAL A 87 58.00 0.92 -33.13
N SER A 88 58.55 0.55 -34.28
CA SER A 88 57.91 -0.13 -35.41
C SER A 88 57.80 -1.64 -35.22
N SER A 89 56.65 -2.22 -35.56
CA SER A 89 56.57 -3.51 -36.26
C SER A 89 55.18 -3.70 -36.87
N ARG A 90 55.14 -4.04 -38.17
CA ARG A 90 53.93 -4.40 -38.93
C ARG A 90 53.48 -5.81 -38.54
N PRO A 91 52.17 -6.09 -38.43
CA PRO A 91 51.66 -7.44 -38.55
C PRO A 91 50.99 -7.69 -39.91
N GLN A 92 51.28 -8.88 -40.43
CA GLN A 92 50.74 -9.48 -41.64
C GLN A 92 49.23 -9.79 -41.50
N CYS A 93 48.57 -9.78 -42.66
CA CYS A 93 47.21 -10.24 -42.87
C CYS A 93 47.03 -11.71 -42.49
N PHE A 94 45.99 -12.01 -41.71
CA PHE A 94 45.31 -13.30 -41.73
C PHE A 94 43.89 -13.08 -42.23
N GLN A 95 43.61 -13.62 -43.41
CA GLN A 95 42.26 -13.76 -43.95
C GLN A 95 41.47 -14.75 -43.11
N GLN A 96 40.25 -14.38 -42.72
CA GLN A 96 39.20 -15.36 -42.46
C GLN A 96 38.00 -14.97 -43.30
N GLN A 97 37.79 -15.73 -44.38
CA GLN A 97 36.64 -15.67 -45.26
C GLN A 97 35.37 -15.90 -44.44
N ARG A 98 34.50 -14.89 -44.35
CA ARG A 98 33.08 -15.14 -44.07
C ARG A 98 32.41 -15.50 -45.39
N VAL A 99 32.11 -16.78 -45.55
CA VAL A 99 31.18 -17.28 -46.55
C VAL A 99 29.83 -16.62 -46.27
N ALA A 100 29.41 -15.75 -47.19
CA ALA A 100 28.05 -15.22 -47.22
C ALA A 100 27.12 -16.36 -47.66
N PHE A 101 26.39 -16.94 -46.70
CA PHE A 101 25.25 -17.78 -47.03
C PHE A 101 24.14 -16.89 -47.60
N PRO A 102 23.56 -17.23 -48.76
CA PRO A 102 22.38 -16.55 -49.25
C PRO A 102 21.24 -16.89 -48.28
N LEU A 103 20.80 -15.92 -47.49
CA LEU A 103 19.52 -16.02 -46.82
C LEU A 103 18.45 -16.11 -47.91
N ALA A 104 17.97 -17.32 -48.14
CA ALA A 104 16.74 -17.55 -48.87
C ALA A 104 15.68 -16.62 -48.25
N ARG A 105 15.17 -15.69 -49.05
CA ARG A 105 13.92 -15.01 -48.75
C ARG A 105 12.86 -16.09 -48.62
N VAL A 106 12.49 -16.42 -47.39
CA VAL A 106 11.18 -16.99 -47.13
C VAL A 106 10.21 -15.82 -47.27
N GLU A 107 9.71 -15.60 -48.49
CA GLU A 107 8.47 -14.87 -48.66
C GLU A 107 7.38 -15.69 -47.98
N VAL A 108 7.08 -15.34 -46.73
CA VAL A 108 5.80 -15.71 -46.14
C VAL A 108 4.76 -14.88 -46.87
N LEU A 109 4.28 -15.42 -48.00
CA LEU A 109 2.98 -15.08 -48.54
C LEU A 109 1.95 -15.47 -47.47
N VAL A 110 1.71 -14.56 -46.51
CA VAL A 110 0.48 -14.59 -45.74
C VAL A 110 -0.60 -14.29 -46.77
N GLY A 111 -1.21 -15.35 -47.31
CA GLY A 111 -2.41 -15.20 -48.11
C GLY A 111 -3.44 -14.45 -47.29
N MET A 112 -3.61 -13.16 -47.56
CA MET A 112 -4.76 -12.37 -47.13
C MET A 112 -6.00 -12.81 -47.94
N GLY A 113 -6.28 -14.11 -47.93
CA GLY A 113 -7.45 -14.70 -48.55
C GLY A 113 -8.36 -15.22 -47.44
N ARG A 114 -9.06 -14.31 -46.74
CA ARG A 114 -10.34 -14.54 -46.01
C ARG A 114 -10.71 -13.46 -44.98
N TRP A 115 -9.83 -12.52 -44.64
CA TRP A 115 -10.13 -11.48 -43.64
C TRP A 115 -10.65 -10.16 -44.23
N SER A 116 -10.37 -9.87 -45.51
CA SER A 116 -10.98 -8.73 -46.22
C SER A 116 -12.49 -8.90 -46.41
N GLU A 117 -12.98 -10.14 -46.53
CA GLU A 117 -14.41 -10.48 -46.65
C GLU A 117 -15.21 -10.13 -45.38
N TRP A 118 -14.62 -10.31 -44.18
CA TRP A 118 -15.30 -10.01 -42.90
C TRP A 118 -15.54 -8.51 -42.69
N TRP A 119 -14.60 -7.67 -43.13
CA TRP A 119 -14.74 -6.22 -43.04
C TRP A 119 -15.81 -5.70 -44.00
N TRP A 120 -15.91 -6.28 -45.20
CA TRP A 120 -16.99 -6.00 -46.14
C TRP A 120 -18.37 -6.51 -45.66
N TRP A 121 -18.41 -7.48 -44.75
CA TRP A 121 -19.67 -7.98 -44.17
C TRP A 121 -20.20 -7.09 -43.03
N CYS A 122 -19.32 -6.57 -42.16
CA CYS A 122 -19.68 -5.66 -41.07
C CYS A 122 -19.95 -4.22 -41.52
N ALA A 123 -19.44 -3.80 -42.69
CA ALA A 123 -19.59 -2.44 -43.21
C ALA A 123 -20.85 -2.21 -44.07
N ARG A 124 -21.72 -3.22 -44.27
CA ARG A 124 -22.99 -3.03 -44.99
C ARG A 124 -24.05 -2.42 -44.06
N PRO A 125 -24.64 -1.25 -44.38
CA PRO A 125 -25.75 -0.71 -43.61
C PRO A 125 -26.93 -1.70 -43.64
N GLY A 126 -27.42 -2.10 -42.47
CA GLY A 126 -28.68 -2.86 -42.34
C GLY A 126 -28.58 -4.34 -41.97
N ARG A 127 -27.40 -4.91 -41.68
CA ARG A 127 -27.30 -6.25 -41.08
C ARG A 127 -26.19 -6.33 -40.03
N LEU A 128 -26.40 -5.72 -38.87
CA LEU A 128 -25.81 -6.32 -37.67
C LEU A 128 -26.57 -7.63 -37.42
N PRO A 129 -25.94 -8.81 -37.40
CA PRO A 129 -26.66 -10.02 -37.01
C PRO A 129 -27.24 -9.79 -35.62
N ARG A 130 -28.51 -10.17 -35.41
CA ARG A 130 -29.23 -9.99 -34.12
C ARG A 130 -28.49 -10.57 -32.90
N ALA A 131 -27.44 -11.37 -33.11
CA ALA A 131 -26.58 -11.98 -32.11
C ALA A 131 -25.29 -11.20 -31.76
N ALA A 132 -24.95 -10.12 -32.48
CA ALA A 132 -23.80 -9.27 -32.18
C ALA A 132 -23.82 -8.64 -30.76
N PRO A 133 -24.95 -8.11 -30.24
CA PRO A 133 -24.97 -7.58 -28.88
C PRO A 133 -24.80 -8.68 -27.81
N LEU A 134 -25.31 -9.89 -28.05
CA LEU A 134 -25.20 -11.01 -27.10
C LEU A 134 -23.77 -11.55 -27.02
N SER A 135 -23.07 -11.63 -28.16
CA SER A 135 -21.67 -12.07 -28.21
C SER A 135 -20.71 -11.07 -27.55
N ILE A 136 -20.96 -9.76 -27.71
CA ILE A 136 -20.21 -8.72 -26.99
C ILE A 136 -20.47 -8.82 -25.48
N LEU A 137 -21.72 -9.00 -25.06
CA LEU A 137 -22.08 -9.16 -23.64
C LEU A 137 -21.44 -10.40 -23.01
N LEU A 138 -21.42 -11.54 -23.71
CA LEU A 138 -20.76 -12.75 -23.23
C LEU A 138 -19.24 -12.56 -23.11
N ALA A 139 -18.61 -11.89 -24.08
CA ALA A 139 -17.19 -11.61 -24.03
C ALA A 139 -16.82 -10.69 -22.86
N THR A 140 -17.62 -9.65 -22.58
CA THR A 140 -17.37 -8.75 -21.44
C THR A 140 -17.59 -9.44 -20.10
N ILE A 141 -18.60 -10.31 -19.97
CA ILE A 141 -18.83 -11.10 -18.75
C ILE A 141 -17.63 -12.04 -18.50
N LEU A 142 -17.15 -12.73 -19.54
CA LEU A 142 -16.03 -13.66 -19.42
C LEU A 142 -14.71 -12.95 -19.06
N THR A 143 -14.46 -11.74 -19.59
CA THR A 143 -13.28 -10.96 -19.21
C THR A 143 -13.36 -10.45 -17.78
N LEU A 144 -14.53 -9.99 -17.32
CA LEU A 144 -14.74 -9.58 -15.92
C LEU A 144 -14.57 -10.74 -14.95
N ILE A 145 -15.11 -11.93 -15.25
CA ILE A 145 -14.91 -13.14 -14.44
C ILE A 145 -13.44 -13.53 -14.39
N SER A 146 -12.73 -13.49 -15.54
CA SER A 146 -11.30 -13.81 -15.59
C SER A 146 -10.46 -12.80 -14.77
N LEU A 147 -10.80 -11.52 -14.83
CA LEU A 147 -10.14 -10.47 -14.04
C LEU A 147 -10.37 -10.70 -12.54
N LEU A 148 -11.61 -11.01 -12.14
CA LEU A 148 -11.96 -11.36 -10.77
C LEU A 148 -11.18 -12.59 -10.30
N PHE A 149 -11.07 -13.63 -11.12
CA PHE A 149 -10.26 -14.81 -10.80
C PHE A 149 -8.77 -14.47 -10.64
N ILE A 150 -8.20 -13.63 -11.49
CA ILE A 150 -6.79 -13.22 -11.38
C ILE A 150 -6.56 -12.37 -10.12
N LEU A 151 -7.47 -11.46 -9.81
CA LEU A 151 -7.40 -10.64 -8.60
C LEU A 151 -7.54 -11.51 -7.33
N ASN A 152 -8.46 -12.47 -7.35
CA ASN A 152 -8.67 -13.39 -6.23
C ASN A 152 -7.51 -14.39 -6.08
N ALA A 153 -6.96 -14.91 -7.17
CA ALA A 153 -5.77 -15.78 -7.15
C ALA A 153 -4.53 -15.04 -6.63
N LYS A 154 -4.36 -13.76 -6.96
CA LYS A 154 -3.32 -12.90 -6.36
C LYS A 154 -3.58 -12.58 -4.89
N GLY A 155 -4.84 -12.53 -4.46
CA GLY A 155 -5.23 -12.46 -3.04
C GLY A 155 -4.86 -13.73 -2.28
N LEU A 156 -5.21 -14.89 -2.83
CA LEU A 156 -4.91 -16.22 -2.28
C LEU A 156 -3.40 -16.51 -2.25
N ALA A 157 -2.65 -16.10 -3.28
CA ALA A 157 -1.19 -16.21 -3.28
C ALA A 157 -0.53 -15.34 -2.21
N ARG A 158 -1.19 -14.25 -1.78
CA ARG A 158 -0.75 -13.41 -0.66
C ARG A 158 -0.96 -14.10 0.69
N GLN A 159 -2.01 -14.92 0.83
CA GLN A 159 -2.27 -15.70 2.04
C GLN A 159 -1.32 -16.89 2.24
N LYS A 160 -0.79 -17.48 1.16
CA LYS A 160 0.10 -18.66 1.22
C LYS A 160 1.47 -18.43 1.89
N TRP A 161 1.84 -17.18 2.22
CA TRP A 161 3.11 -16.85 2.88
C TRP A 161 2.98 -16.72 4.41
N ALA A 162 1.77 -16.82 4.96
CA ALA A 162 1.58 -17.02 6.39
C ALA A 162 1.78 -18.50 6.72
N ASP A 163 2.47 -18.79 7.83
CA ASP A 163 2.63 -20.14 8.35
C ASP A 163 1.25 -20.85 8.43
N PRO A 164 1.07 -22.08 7.90
CA PRO A 164 -0.20 -22.79 7.93
C PRO A 164 -0.86 -22.85 9.32
N LEU A 165 -0.05 -22.84 10.39
CA LEU A 165 -0.52 -22.83 11.78
C LEU A 165 -1.25 -21.52 12.17
N ILE A 166 -0.88 -20.38 11.58
CA ILE A 166 -1.49 -19.08 11.90
C ILE A 166 -2.82 -18.88 11.18
N HIS A 167 -3.03 -19.55 10.05
CA HIS A 167 -4.33 -19.53 9.36
C HIS A 167 -5.42 -20.30 10.15
N GLU A 168 -5.04 -21.16 11.10
CA GLU A 168 -5.97 -21.85 12.00
C GLU A 168 -6.28 -21.07 13.29
N LEU A 169 -5.42 -20.11 13.69
CA LEU A 169 -5.70 -19.22 14.82
C LEU A 169 -6.69 -18.14 14.37
N GLY A 170 -7.95 -18.32 14.73
CA GLY A 170 -8.96 -17.28 14.55
C GLY A 170 -8.66 -16.08 15.45
N ASP A 171 -9.08 -14.89 15.01
CA ASP A 171 -8.97 -13.65 15.81
C ASP A 171 -9.60 -13.76 17.21
N HIS A 172 -10.56 -14.67 17.39
CA HIS A 172 -11.20 -14.97 18.67
C HIS A 172 -10.33 -15.81 19.61
N ASP A 173 -9.42 -16.63 19.07
CA ASP A 173 -8.65 -17.60 19.86
C ASP A 173 -7.56 -16.93 20.71
N LEU A 174 -7.19 -15.70 20.35
CA LEU A 174 -6.21 -14.90 21.08
C LEU A 174 -6.86 -13.91 22.06
N ALA A 175 -8.19 -13.82 22.12
CA ALA A 175 -8.86 -12.95 23.09
C ALA A 175 -8.54 -13.40 24.51
N GLY A 176 -8.00 -12.49 25.33
CA GLY A 176 -7.55 -12.84 26.69
C GLY A 176 -6.21 -13.57 26.78
N ALA A 177 -5.50 -13.76 25.64
CA ALA A 177 -4.15 -14.31 25.67
C ALA A 177 -3.21 -13.41 26.49
N PRO A 178 -2.40 -13.94 27.41
CA PRO A 178 -1.43 -13.15 28.17
C PRO A 178 -0.49 -12.36 27.26
N GLN A 179 -0.04 -11.18 27.70
CA GLN A 179 0.82 -10.29 26.91
C GLN A 179 2.09 -10.94 26.34
N HIS A 180 2.59 -12.01 26.96
CA HIS A 180 3.81 -12.73 26.57
C HIS A 180 3.53 -14.04 25.84
N HIS A 181 2.27 -14.32 25.46
CA HIS A 181 1.91 -15.57 24.81
C HIS A 181 2.62 -15.70 23.45
N PRO A 182 3.36 -16.80 23.18
CA PRO A 182 4.13 -16.95 21.93
C PRO A 182 3.29 -16.80 20.67
N ASP A 183 2.08 -17.35 20.67
CA ASP A 183 1.18 -17.27 19.50
C ASP A 183 0.68 -15.85 19.26
N LEU A 184 0.43 -15.07 20.33
CA LEU A 184 0.07 -13.66 20.21
C LEU A 184 1.22 -12.85 19.62
N VAL A 185 2.44 -13.05 20.13
CA VAL A 185 3.65 -12.38 19.62
C VAL A 185 3.88 -12.74 18.16
N THR A 186 3.70 -14.01 17.79
CA THR A 186 3.87 -14.49 16.41
C THR A 186 2.78 -13.92 15.50
N TYR A 187 1.53 -13.91 15.95
CA TYR A 187 0.40 -13.31 15.24
C TYR A 187 0.63 -11.82 14.96
N ILE A 188 1.04 -11.05 15.97
CA ILE A 188 1.40 -9.63 15.81
C ILE A 188 2.52 -9.48 14.78
N LYS A 189 3.61 -10.24 14.95
CA LYS A 189 4.81 -10.14 14.12
C LYS A 189 4.56 -10.48 12.66
N GLN A 190 3.70 -11.46 12.38
CA GLN A 190 3.45 -11.93 11.02
C GLN A 190 2.34 -11.16 10.31
N LEU A 191 1.30 -10.71 11.03
CA LEU A 191 0.10 -10.15 10.42
C LEU A 191 -0.08 -8.64 10.62
N HIS A 192 0.46 -8.07 11.69
CA HIS A 192 0.19 -6.68 12.08
C HIS A 192 1.42 -5.78 12.00
N LEU A 193 2.60 -6.33 12.26
CA LEU A 193 3.85 -5.57 12.29
C LEU A 193 4.39 -5.35 10.88
N LEU A 194 4.20 -4.15 10.34
CA LEU A 194 4.76 -3.78 9.04
C LEU A 194 6.22 -3.37 9.17
N THR A 195 7.04 -3.85 8.24
CA THR A 195 8.47 -3.55 8.20
C THR A 195 8.75 -2.09 7.78
N PRO A 196 9.92 -1.54 8.19
CA PRO A 196 10.42 -0.24 7.72
C PRO A 196 10.41 -0.09 6.21
N HIS A 197 10.11 1.12 5.73
CA HIS A 197 10.13 1.40 4.31
C HIS A 197 11.58 1.45 3.78
N LYS A 198 11.85 0.78 2.65
CA LYS A 198 13.21 0.73 2.07
C LYS A 198 13.52 1.92 1.16
N GLY A 199 12.52 2.48 0.47
CA GLY A 199 12.67 3.63 -0.44
C GLY A 199 12.73 4.99 0.28
N PRO A 200 12.91 6.11 -0.44
CA PRO A 200 13.10 7.43 0.17
C PRO A 200 11.89 7.87 1.02
N TYR A 201 12.13 8.84 1.90
CA TYR A 201 11.06 9.55 2.59
C TYR A 201 10.19 10.33 1.58
N GLN A 202 8.90 10.39 1.86
CA GLN A 202 7.90 11.13 1.07
C GLN A 202 7.17 12.11 2.00
N LEU A 203 7.94 13.02 2.58
CA LEU A 203 7.43 14.05 3.50
C LEU A 203 6.78 15.20 2.71
N HIS A 204 5.74 15.79 3.28
CA HIS A 204 5.11 17.01 2.78
C HIS A 204 6.04 18.22 2.95
N ASN A 205 6.75 18.32 4.07
CA ASN A 205 7.62 19.44 4.43
C ASN A 205 9.06 18.96 4.71
N PRO A 206 9.82 18.50 3.69
CA PRO A 206 11.14 17.89 3.90
C PRO A 206 12.22 18.83 4.46
N ASN A 207 11.97 20.14 4.47
CA ASN A 207 12.89 21.14 5.03
C ASN A 207 12.71 21.36 6.54
N ILE A 208 11.59 20.90 7.12
CA ILE A 208 11.37 20.92 8.56
C ILE A 208 12.13 19.74 9.17
N THR A 209 12.98 20.02 10.14
CA THR A 209 13.82 19.01 10.77
C THR A 209 13.19 18.40 12.02
N ASP A 210 12.36 19.16 12.72
CA ASP A 210 11.62 18.71 13.91
C ASP A 210 10.16 19.14 13.79
N PHE A 211 9.27 18.15 13.90
CA PHE A 211 7.82 18.32 13.78
C PHE A 211 7.12 18.30 15.13
N SER A 212 7.86 18.07 16.23
CA SER A 212 7.29 18.06 17.57
C SER A 212 6.72 19.44 17.93
N GLN A 213 5.52 19.46 18.50
CA GLN A 213 4.76 20.70 18.69
C GLN A 213 5.42 21.67 19.68
N ASN A 214 6.00 21.10 20.74
CA ASN A 214 6.52 21.84 21.90
C ASN A 214 8.01 21.52 22.14
N GLY A 215 8.72 20.97 21.15
CA GLY A 215 10.15 20.65 21.23
C GLY A 215 10.46 19.34 21.97
N GLN A 216 9.51 18.42 22.04
CA GLN A 216 9.64 17.12 22.70
C GLN A 216 10.86 16.35 22.17
N SER A 217 11.03 16.28 20.84
CA SER A 217 12.16 15.58 20.20
C SER A 217 13.52 16.11 20.68
N LYS A 218 13.65 17.44 20.79
CA LYS A 218 14.88 18.09 21.25
C LYS A 218 15.13 17.89 22.73
N LYS A 219 14.08 17.92 23.54
CA LYS A 219 14.21 17.62 24.98
C LYS A 219 14.67 16.18 25.19
N VAL A 220 14.19 15.21 24.40
CA VAL A 220 14.64 13.82 24.44
C VAL A 220 16.12 13.71 24.03
N GLU A 221 16.53 14.39 22.96
CA GLU A 221 17.94 14.45 22.53
C GLU A 221 18.85 15.00 23.65
N GLU A 222 18.43 16.06 24.32
CA GLU A 222 19.16 16.69 25.44
C GLU A 222 19.30 15.72 26.62
N ILE A 223 18.19 15.12 27.08
CA ILE A 223 18.17 14.16 28.20
C ILE A 223 19.10 12.98 27.93
N LEU A 224 19.08 12.47 26.69
CA LEU A 224 19.87 11.32 26.25
C LEU A 224 21.24 11.71 25.69
N LYS A 225 21.69 12.96 25.89
CA LYS A 225 23.04 13.44 25.55
C LYS A 225 23.41 13.17 24.08
N GLY A 226 22.47 13.39 23.15
CA GLY A 226 22.70 13.21 21.72
C GLY A 226 22.83 11.75 21.27
N LYS A 227 22.30 10.79 22.05
CA LYS A 227 22.35 9.36 21.73
C LYS A 227 21.88 9.09 20.29
N ARG A 228 22.67 8.29 19.57
CA ARG A 228 22.35 7.79 18.23
C ARG A 228 21.91 6.33 18.27
N GLY A 229 21.13 5.91 17.28
CA GLY A 229 20.70 4.52 17.13
C GLY A 229 19.79 4.01 18.25
N GLY A 230 19.04 4.89 18.92
CA GLY A 230 18.09 4.51 19.96
C GLY A 230 16.85 3.80 19.40
N VAL A 231 16.04 3.29 20.33
CA VAL A 231 14.77 2.62 20.07
C VAL A 231 13.64 3.52 20.56
N PHE A 232 12.69 3.87 19.70
CA PHE A 232 11.49 4.60 20.11
C PHE A 232 10.21 3.78 19.92
N VAL A 233 9.17 4.17 20.64
CA VAL A 233 7.78 3.84 20.34
C VAL A 233 6.98 5.13 20.34
N GLU A 234 6.20 5.37 19.30
CA GLU A 234 5.25 6.49 19.22
C GLU A 234 3.84 5.91 19.04
N ALA A 235 3.00 6.09 20.05
CA ALA A 235 1.58 5.77 19.99
C ALA A 235 0.80 7.07 19.89
N GLY A 236 -0.11 7.12 18.90
CA GLY A 236 -0.63 8.38 18.37
C GLY A 236 0.21 8.91 17.21
N ALA A 237 0.70 8.02 16.34
CA ALA A 237 1.65 8.41 15.29
C ALA A 237 1.03 9.23 14.14
N TYR A 238 -0.29 9.40 14.12
CA TYR A 238 -1.05 10.22 13.19
C TYR A 238 -0.66 9.98 11.72
N ASP A 239 -0.32 11.02 10.95
CA ASP A 239 0.08 10.92 9.55
C ASP A 239 1.56 10.55 9.37
N GLY A 240 2.29 10.26 10.46
CA GLY A 240 3.70 9.89 10.46
C GLY A 240 4.68 11.03 10.21
N GLU A 241 4.23 12.29 10.11
CA GLU A 241 5.08 13.45 9.87
C GLU A 241 4.69 14.62 10.78
N SER A 242 3.46 15.10 10.62
CA SER A 242 2.91 16.23 11.38
C SER A 242 2.85 15.88 12.85
N LEU A 243 3.30 16.80 13.71
CA LEU A 243 3.31 16.64 15.18
C LEU A 243 4.20 15.48 15.68
N SER A 244 4.98 14.83 14.81
CA SER A 244 5.74 13.64 15.22
C SER A 244 6.88 13.99 16.16
N ASN A 245 6.90 13.29 17.30
CA ASN A 245 7.94 13.37 18.32
C ASN A 245 9.16 12.48 18.02
N THR A 246 9.08 11.66 16.96
CA THR A 246 10.14 10.68 16.65
C THR A 246 10.77 10.84 15.27
N LEU A 247 10.15 11.57 14.35
CA LEU A 247 10.70 11.76 13.00
C LEU A 247 12.09 12.42 13.03
N TYR A 248 12.29 13.41 13.90
CA TYR A 248 13.60 14.03 14.14
C TYR A 248 14.63 12.99 14.60
N LEU A 249 14.29 12.17 15.60
CA LEU A 249 15.18 11.15 16.16
C LEU A 249 15.55 10.10 15.10
N GLU A 250 14.58 9.70 14.28
CA GLU A 250 14.76 8.76 13.17
C GLU A 250 15.71 9.34 12.10
N GLN A 251 15.45 10.56 11.61
CA GLN A 251 16.21 11.15 10.52
C GLN A 251 17.60 11.64 10.94
N GLN A 252 17.71 12.30 12.09
CA GLN A 252 18.91 13.04 12.48
C GLN A 252 19.83 12.20 13.36
N LEU A 253 19.25 11.35 14.21
CA LEU A 253 20.00 10.52 15.17
C LEU A 253 20.05 9.04 14.77
N GLY A 254 19.41 8.65 13.66
CA GLY A 254 19.42 7.28 13.15
C GLY A 254 18.69 6.30 14.05
N TRP A 255 17.71 6.78 14.82
CA TRP A 255 16.89 5.92 15.66
C TRP A 255 15.97 5.05 14.81
N HIS A 256 15.56 3.93 15.39
CA HIS A 256 14.56 3.02 14.82
C HIS A 256 13.50 2.73 15.88
N GLY A 257 12.36 2.19 15.47
CA GLY A 257 11.27 2.03 16.42
C GLY A 257 9.98 1.50 15.83
N LEU A 258 8.90 1.82 16.54
CA LEU A 258 7.53 1.46 16.19
C LEU A 258 6.62 2.68 16.21
N LEU A 259 5.83 2.80 15.15
CA LEU A 259 4.71 3.74 15.05
C LEU A 259 3.40 2.97 15.23
N VAL A 260 2.56 3.41 16.16
CA VAL A 260 1.26 2.81 16.48
C VAL A 260 0.17 3.83 16.16
N GLU A 261 -0.68 3.51 15.19
CA GLU A 261 -1.78 4.39 14.76
C GLU A 261 -3.04 3.55 14.43
N PRO A 262 -4.13 3.66 15.22
CA PRO A 262 -5.34 2.87 15.01
C PRO A 262 -6.22 3.37 13.86
N ASP A 263 -6.24 4.67 13.57
CA ASP A 263 -7.13 5.25 12.56
C ASP A 263 -6.71 4.78 11.15
N PRO A 264 -7.59 4.14 10.37
CA PRO A 264 -7.23 3.62 9.05
C PRO A 264 -6.77 4.70 8.05
N TRP A 265 -7.31 5.92 8.12
CA TRP A 265 -6.96 7.01 7.23
C TRP A 265 -5.61 7.62 7.60
N ASN A 266 -5.38 7.85 8.89
CA ASN A 266 -4.10 8.35 9.39
C ASN A 266 -3.01 7.32 9.16
N PHE A 267 -3.27 6.04 9.47
CA PHE A 267 -2.33 4.96 9.21
C PHE A 267 -1.94 4.86 7.74
N TRP A 268 -2.91 4.98 6.82
CA TRP A 268 -2.61 4.99 5.39
C TRP A 268 -1.71 6.17 4.99
N SER A 269 -1.97 7.36 5.53
CA SER A 269 -1.14 8.55 5.31
C SER A 269 0.27 8.36 5.87
N LEU A 270 0.40 7.81 7.08
CA LEU A 270 1.65 7.42 7.72
C LEU A 270 2.48 6.48 6.84
N ARG A 271 1.85 5.43 6.29
CA ARG A 271 2.55 4.47 5.42
C ARG A 271 3.10 5.12 4.16
N LYS A 272 2.46 6.18 3.66
CA LYS A 272 2.95 6.91 2.48
C LYS A 272 4.19 7.73 2.75
N LYS A 273 4.43 8.20 3.99
CA LYS A 273 5.61 9.01 4.34
C LYS A 273 6.94 8.28 4.17
N GLY A 274 6.91 6.95 4.04
CA GLY A 274 8.12 6.17 3.83
C GLY A 274 9.04 6.14 5.06
N ARG A 275 8.46 6.22 6.27
CA ARG A 275 9.17 6.11 7.56
C ARG A 275 10.04 4.85 7.64
N LYS A 276 11.17 4.99 8.31
CA LYS A 276 12.18 3.93 8.56
C LYS A 276 11.95 3.18 9.86
N ALA A 277 10.79 3.36 10.48
CA ALA A 277 10.31 2.59 11.61
C ALA A 277 9.33 1.48 11.18
N HIS A 278 9.17 0.49 12.06
CA HIS A 278 8.04 -0.43 11.97
C HIS A 278 6.74 0.34 12.19
N ALA A 279 5.63 -0.16 11.66
CA ALA A 279 4.33 0.44 11.88
C ALA A 279 3.29 -0.64 12.15
N VAL A 280 2.31 -0.34 13.00
CA VAL A 280 1.17 -1.22 13.28
C VAL A 280 -0.13 -0.42 13.27
N GLN A 281 -1.14 -0.94 12.56
CA GLN A 281 -2.49 -0.37 12.56
C GLN A 281 -3.29 -0.95 13.72
N ALA A 282 -3.03 -0.44 14.92
CA ALA A 282 -3.67 -0.91 16.15
C ALA A 282 -3.63 0.20 17.20
N CYS A 283 -4.45 0.07 18.24
CA CYS A 283 -4.32 0.83 19.47
C CYS A 283 -3.42 0.10 20.48
N LEU A 284 -2.97 0.81 21.51
CA LEU A 284 -2.44 0.17 22.70
C LEU A 284 -3.60 -0.31 23.57
N SER A 285 -3.50 -1.54 24.09
CA SER A 285 -4.54 -2.10 24.94
C SER A 285 -4.44 -1.49 26.35
N PRO A 286 -5.53 -0.92 26.90
CA PRO A 286 -5.59 -0.47 28.30
C PRO A 286 -5.75 -1.64 29.30
N SER A 287 -5.55 -2.88 28.84
CA SER A 287 -5.61 -4.10 29.64
C SER A 287 -4.44 -5.01 29.26
N PRO A 288 -4.03 -5.96 30.12
CA PRO A 288 -2.92 -6.86 29.84
C PRO A 288 -3.26 -7.96 28.81
N PHE A 289 -4.26 -7.74 27.96
CA PHE A 289 -4.76 -8.69 26.97
C PHE A 289 -5.02 -7.99 25.64
N PRO A 290 -4.88 -8.68 24.50
CA PRO A 290 -5.35 -8.17 23.22
C PRO A 290 -6.88 -8.10 23.24
N ARG A 291 -7.43 -7.07 22.60
CA ARG A 291 -8.88 -6.88 22.50
C ARG A 291 -9.24 -6.13 21.24
N GLU A 292 -10.50 -6.20 20.85
CA GLU A 292 -11.05 -5.34 19.80
C GLU A 292 -11.97 -4.30 20.41
N VAL A 293 -11.82 -3.05 19.99
CA VAL A 293 -12.59 -1.92 20.49
C VAL A 293 -13.27 -1.19 19.35
N THR A 294 -14.30 -0.43 19.67
CA THR A 294 -14.77 0.63 18.76
C THR A 294 -13.89 1.86 18.96
N PHE A 295 -13.37 2.37 17.86
CA PHE A 295 -12.57 3.57 17.78
C PHE A 295 -13.33 4.65 17.02
N LYS A 296 -13.38 5.85 17.59
CA LYS A 296 -13.96 7.02 16.96
C LYS A 296 -12.86 7.76 16.20
N GLN A 297 -13.00 7.79 14.89
CA GLN A 297 -12.09 8.47 13.99
C GLN A 297 -12.21 9.97 14.15
N SER A 298 -11.07 10.62 14.07
CA SER A 298 -10.90 12.07 14.06
C SER A 298 -9.58 12.38 13.35
N ASP A 299 -9.37 13.64 12.97
CA ASP A 299 -8.12 14.07 12.36
C ASP A 299 -6.96 13.82 13.34
N THR A 300 -6.86 14.65 14.38
CA THR A 300 -5.79 14.53 15.39
C THR A 300 -6.25 13.96 16.73
N MET A 301 -7.56 13.77 16.95
CA MET A 301 -8.13 13.50 18.29
C MET A 301 -8.95 12.21 18.35
N GLY A 302 -8.48 11.18 17.66
CA GLY A 302 -9.16 9.89 17.55
C GLY A 302 -8.97 9.09 18.83
N HIS A 303 -10.03 8.46 19.35
CA HIS A 303 -9.97 7.78 20.65
C HIS A 303 -10.82 6.49 20.69
N ILE A 304 -10.57 5.67 21.70
CA ILE A 304 -11.40 4.52 22.02
C ILE A 304 -12.77 5.02 22.50
N ALA A 305 -13.83 4.65 21.79
CA ALA A 305 -15.17 5.14 22.05
C ALA A 305 -15.69 4.65 23.42
N SER A 306 -16.35 5.55 24.14
CA SER A 306 -17.02 5.21 25.40
C SER A 306 -18.34 4.48 25.16
N VAL A 307 -18.81 3.73 26.18
CA VAL A 307 -20.11 3.02 26.10
C VAL A 307 -21.23 4.01 25.79
N GLY A 308 -21.97 3.77 24.71
CA GLY A 308 -23.10 4.60 24.29
C GLY A 308 -22.75 5.79 23.39
N GLU A 309 -21.47 6.09 23.18
CA GLU A 309 -21.04 7.20 22.32
C GLU A 309 -21.43 6.97 20.84
N GLU A 310 -21.35 5.72 20.39
CA GLU A 310 -21.83 5.28 19.07
C GLU A 310 -23.29 5.65 18.82
N GLY A 311 -24.12 5.64 19.88
CA GLY A 311 -25.54 5.96 19.82
C GLY A 311 -25.81 7.42 19.46
N SER A 312 -24.83 8.32 19.65
CA SER A 312 -24.96 9.74 19.31
C SER A 312 -24.99 10.03 17.80
N ARG A 313 -24.65 9.04 16.95
CA ARG A 313 -24.53 9.14 15.47
C ARG A 313 -23.67 10.31 14.97
N ARG A 314 -22.83 10.89 15.81
CA ARG A 314 -21.88 11.96 15.45
C ARG A 314 -20.47 11.39 15.37
N GLY A 315 -19.89 11.42 14.18
CA GLY A 315 -18.53 10.92 13.91
C GLY A 315 -18.51 9.62 13.12
N ILE A 316 -17.31 9.20 12.70
CA ILE A 316 -17.06 7.93 12.02
C ILE A 316 -16.48 6.97 13.05
N PHE A 317 -17.04 5.76 13.13
CA PHE A 317 -16.62 4.73 14.06
C PHE A 317 -16.12 3.51 13.29
N THR A 318 -15.03 2.90 13.77
CA THR A 318 -14.47 1.68 13.19
C THR A 318 -14.07 0.71 14.29
N ARG A 319 -14.04 -0.59 13.97
CA ARG A 319 -13.45 -1.60 14.86
C ARG A 319 -11.96 -1.65 14.64
N VAL A 320 -11.19 -1.66 15.72
CA VAL A 320 -9.72 -1.77 15.68
C VAL A 320 -9.25 -2.74 16.76
N LYS A 321 -8.16 -3.43 16.47
CA LYS A 321 -7.46 -4.27 17.45
C LYS A 321 -6.60 -3.36 18.34
N CYS A 322 -6.58 -3.66 19.63
CA CYS A 322 -5.58 -3.14 20.54
C CYS A 322 -4.67 -4.29 21.02
N PHE A 323 -3.37 -4.03 21.05
CA PHE A 323 -2.38 -4.95 21.60
C PHE A 323 -1.72 -4.34 22.84
N PRO A 324 -1.43 -5.13 23.88
CA PRO A 324 -0.62 -4.66 25.00
C PRO A 324 0.77 -4.21 24.52
N LEU A 325 1.29 -3.11 25.09
CA LEU A 325 2.59 -2.56 24.68
C LEU A 325 3.69 -3.63 24.76
N TYR A 326 3.71 -4.45 25.82
CA TYR A 326 4.70 -5.49 25.99
C TYR A 326 4.67 -6.52 24.84
N SER A 327 3.48 -6.87 24.34
CA SER A 327 3.34 -7.81 23.21
C SER A 327 3.93 -7.25 21.92
N LEU A 328 3.75 -5.94 21.66
CA LEU A 328 4.36 -5.24 20.52
C LEU A 328 5.88 -5.17 20.66
N LEU A 329 6.40 -4.91 21.86
CA LEU A 329 7.84 -4.89 22.14
C LEU A 329 8.48 -6.28 21.90
N LEU A 330 7.84 -7.35 22.38
CA LEU A 330 8.28 -8.72 22.10
C LEU A 330 8.27 -9.03 20.60
N ALA A 331 7.26 -8.58 19.85
CA ALA A 331 7.20 -8.76 18.40
C ALA A 331 8.32 -8.02 17.66
N LEU A 332 8.78 -6.88 18.18
CA LEU A 332 9.96 -6.14 17.73
C LEU A 332 11.29 -6.77 18.19
N ASN A 333 11.25 -7.84 18.98
CA ASN A 333 12.40 -8.46 19.64
C ASN A 333 13.18 -7.49 20.55
N THR A 334 12.49 -6.59 21.27
CA THR A 334 13.12 -5.71 22.26
C THR A 334 12.32 -5.66 23.55
N THR A 335 12.98 -5.37 24.66
CA THR A 335 12.33 -4.99 25.93
C THR A 335 12.89 -3.69 26.48
N HIS A 336 13.80 -3.03 25.75
CA HIS A 336 14.38 -1.75 26.10
C HIS A 336 14.00 -0.70 25.05
N VAL A 337 13.34 0.35 25.52
CA VAL A 337 12.92 1.50 24.74
C VAL A 337 13.63 2.72 25.30
N HIS A 338 14.24 3.52 24.44
CA HIS A 338 14.92 4.74 24.87
C HIS A 338 13.93 5.90 24.98
N PHE A 339 12.91 5.92 24.13
CA PHE A 339 11.87 6.94 24.14
C PHE A 339 10.49 6.35 23.85
N LEU A 340 9.54 6.53 24.76
CA LEU A 340 8.12 6.26 24.53
C LEU A 340 7.38 7.61 24.43
N SER A 341 6.81 7.91 23.28
CA SER A 341 5.80 8.98 23.11
C SER A 341 4.42 8.35 23.18
N LEU A 342 3.63 8.75 24.17
CA LEU A 342 2.32 8.19 24.46
C LEU A 342 1.25 9.28 24.43
N ASP A 343 0.54 9.34 23.32
CA ASP A 343 -0.57 10.25 23.06
C ASP A 343 -1.71 9.42 22.45
N VAL A 344 -2.63 8.94 23.29
CA VAL A 344 -3.69 7.99 22.88
C VAL A 344 -5.07 8.48 23.31
N GLU A 345 -5.19 9.80 23.51
CA GLU A 345 -6.43 10.53 23.75
C GLU A 345 -7.25 9.97 24.94
N GLY A 346 -6.56 9.71 26.07
CA GLY A 346 -7.17 9.43 27.37
C GLY A 346 -6.96 8.02 27.93
N ALA A 347 -6.29 7.13 27.21
CA ALA A 347 -5.98 5.77 27.68
C ALA A 347 -4.56 5.62 28.28
N GLU A 348 -3.81 6.72 28.43
CA GLU A 348 -2.37 6.73 28.72
C GLU A 348 -2.05 5.99 30.03
N LEU A 349 -2.69 6.40 31.14
CA LEU A 349 -2.45 5.80 32.45
C LEU A 349 -2.85 4.31 32.48
N GLN A 350 -3.92 3.95 31.79
CA GLN A 350 -4.38 2.56 31.73
C GLN A 350 -3.37 1.69 30.98
N VAL A 351 -2.84 2.17 29.85
CA VAL A 351 -1.78 1.50 29.10
C VAL A 351 -0.52 1.34 29.96
N LEU A 352 -0.07 2.40 30.64
CA LEU A 352 1.12 2.36 31.51
C LEU A 352 0.98 1.37 32.67
N LYS A 353 -0.22 1.22 33.25
CA LYS A 353 -0.53 0.21 34.28
C LYS A 353 -0.39 -1.23 33.79
N THR A 354 -0.40 -1.48 32.48
CA THR A 354 -0.23 -2.84 31.93
C THR A 354 1.23 -3.25 31.74
N VAL A 355 2.18 -2.31 31.80
CA VAL A 355 3.59 -2.58 31.51
C VAL A 355 4.19 -3.43 32.64
N PRO A 356 4.82 -4.58 32.35
CA PRO A 356 5.58 -5.34 33.34
C PRO A 356 6.94 -4.66 33.54
N TRP A 357 6.99 -3.66 34.43
CA TRP A 357 8.15 -2.80 34.70
C TRP A 357 9.40 -3.56 35.17
N GLU A 358 9.26 -4.80 35.63
CA GLU A 358 10.37 -5.69 35.95
C GLU A 358 11.03 -6.33 34.72
N ARG A 359 10.36 -6.30 33.55
CA ARG A 359 10.82 -6.90 32.29
C ARG A 359 11.07 -5.89 31.19
N VAL A 360 10.41 -4.72 31.27
CA VAL A 360 10.49 -3.66 30.27
C VAL A 360 11.20 -2.45 30.87
N THR A 361 12.22 -1.97 30.17
CA THR A 361 12.91 -0.74 30.52
C THR A 361 12.55 0.36 29.53
N ILE A 362 12.14 1.52 30.03
CA ILE A 362 11.94 2.73 29.22
C ILE A 362 12.79 3.84 29.84
N ASP A 363 13.64 4.50 29.05
CA ASP A 363 14.53 5.54 29.61
C ASP A 363 13.84 6.89 29.75
N VAL A 364 13.09 7.31 28.72
CA VAL A 364 12.32 8.56 28.69
C VAL A 364 10.89 8.27 28.23
N ILE A 365 9.91 8.80 28.95
CA ILE A 365 8.49 8.69 28.62
C ILE A 365 7.93 10.10 28.46
N CYS A 366 7.40 10.41 27.29
CA CYS A 366 6.55 11.58 27.05
C CYS A 366 5.09 11.12 27.05
N VAL A 367 4.24 11.74 27.86
CA VAL A 367 2.83 11.38 28.00
C VAL A 367 1.97 12.62 27.87
N GLU A 368 1.00 12.60 26.95
CA GLU A 368 -0.03 13.63 26.91
C GLU A 368 -0.93 13.46 28.15
N HIS A 369 -1.06 14.51 28.96
CA HIS A 369 -1.77 14.41 30.24
C HIS A 369 -3.15 15.07 30.23
N ARG A 370 -3.51 15.74 29.13
CA ARG A 370 -4.74 16.55 29.04
C ARG A 370 -6.01 15.73 29.12
N HIS A 371 -6.02 14.59 28.44
CA HIS A 371 -7.22 13.77 28.26
C HIS A 371 -7.34 12.60 29.22
N ILE A 372 -6.39 12.45 30.16
CA ILE A 372 -6.39 11.38 31.19
C ILE A 372 -7.58 11.55 32.15
N PRO A 373 -8.56 10.63 32.17
CA PRO A 373 -9.73 10.73 33.06
C PRO A 373 -9.37 10.71 34.55
N GLU A 374 -8.33 9.97 34.92
CA GLU A 374 -7.82 9.91 36.30
C GLU A 374 -7.08 11.20 36.74
N GLY A 375 -6.75 12.09 35.80
CA GLY A 375 -6.06 13.34 36.04
C GLY A 375 -4.53 13.24 36.02
N SER A 376 -3.88 14.38 35.73
CA SER A 376 -2.43 14.48 35.57
C SER A 376 -1.64 14.14 36.84
N GLN A 377 -2.21 14.36 38.03
CA GLN A 377 -1.59 13.98 39.30
C GLN A 377 -1.54 12.46 39.48
N ALA A 378 -2.57 11.73 39.06
CA ALA A 378 -2.59 10.27 39.14
C ALA A 378 -1.52 9.65 38.23
N LEU A 379 -1.29 10.26 37.05
CA LEU A 379 -0.20 9.88 36.15
C LEU A 379 1.17 10.09 36.82
N GLN A 380 1.41 11.29 37.37
CA GLN A 380 2.68 11.61 38.03
C GLN A 380 2.98 10.63 39.17
N ASN A 381 2.03 10.45 40.10
CA ASN A 381 2.19 9.55 41.24
C ASN A 381 2.52 8.12 40.78
N PHE A 382 1.79 7.62 39.77
CA PHE A 382 2.03 6.28 39.25
C PHE A 382 3.45 6.11 38.68
N LEU A 383 3.92 7.05 37.85
CA LEU A 383 5.25 6.95 37.25
C LEU A 383 6.37 7.15 38.28
N GLU A 384 6.16 7.99 39.30
CA GLU A 384 7.06 8.11 40.45
C GLU A 384 7.21 6.79 41.21
N GLU A 385 6.09 6.09 41.47
CA GLU A 385 6.11 4.75 42.07
C GLU A 385 6.87 3.73 41.22
N GLN A 386 6.91 3.90 39.89
CA GLN A 386 7.70 3.06 38.98
C GLN A 386 9.16 3.50 38.82
N GLY A 387 9.63 4.48 39.59
CA GLY A 387 11.02 4.95 39.56
C GLY A 387 11.34 5.90 38.40
N TYR A 388 10.37 6.74 38.02
CA TYR A 388 10.57 7.85 37.10
C TYR A 388 10.42 9.19 37.84
N ILE A 389 11.05 10.23 37.28
CA ILE A 389 10.97 11.60 37.81
C ILE A 389 10.40 12.48 36.72
N LEU A 390 9.43 13.33 37.06
CA LEU A 390 8.96 14.37 36.16
C LEU A 390 10.10 15.37 35.88
N HIS A 391 10.56 15.41 34.63
CA HIS A 391 11.72 16.22 34.22
C HIS A 391 11.31 17.52 33.54
N ALA A 392 10.24 17.51 32.73
CA ALA A 392 9.74 18.71 32.05
C ALA A 392 8.23 18.61 31.78
N SER A 393 7.60 19.78 31.61
CA SER A 393 6.24 19.93 31.06
C SER A 393 6.34 20.82 29.82
N LEU A 394 5.82 20.33 28.70
CA LEU A 394 5.90 20.96 27.39
C LEU A 394 4.50 21.04 26.77
N GLY A 395 3.78 22.13 27.04
CA GLY A 395 2.37 22.23 26.65
C GLY A 395 1.51 21.24 27.45
N ASP A 396 0.78 20.39 26.75
CA ASP A 396 -0.08 19.35 27.31
C ASP A 396 0.66 18.01 27.56
N ASP A 397 1.99 18.00 27.38
CA ASP A 397 2.86 16.83 27.57
C ASP A 397 3.72 16.91 28.83
N TYR A 398 3.86 15.77 29.52
CA TYR A 398 4.88 15.56 30.55
C TYR A 398 6.00 14.65 30.06
N ILE A 399 7.23 15.03 30.36
CA ILE A 399 8.41 14.20 30.12
C ILE A 399 8.92 13.66 31.45
N PHE A 400 8.91 12.35 31.58
CA PHE A 400 9.44 11.58 32.69
C PHE A 400 10.75 10.90 32.31
N VAL A 401 11.69 10.86 33.24
CA VAL A 401 13.00 10.22 33.06
C VAL A 401 13.20 9.17 34.13
N ARG A 402 13.66 7.98 33.75
CA ARG A 402 13.97 6.90 34.68
C ARG A 402 15.07 7.34 35.65
N SER A 403 14.84 7.25 36.96
CA SER A 403 15.77 7.80 37.99
C SER A 403 17.20 7.29 37.84
N LYS A 404 17.36 5.99 37.54
CA LYS A 404 18.68 5.35 37.35
C LYS A 404 19.50 5.92 36.18
N LEU A 405 18.85 6.57 35.21
CA LEU A 405 19.54 7.22 34.09
C LEU A 405 20.27 8.49 34.52
N GLN A 406 19.74 9.22 35.51
CA GLN A 406 20.39 10.41 36.06
C GLN A 406 21.56 10.06 36.99
N GLU A 407 21.55 8.89 37.61
CA GLU A 407 22.60 8.42 38.52
C GLU A 407 23.88 7.93 37.81
N SER A 408 23.83 7.72 36.49
CA SER A 408 25.00 7.29 35.71
C SER A 408 25.98 8.47 35.53
N PRO A 409 27.16 8.47 36.19
CA PRO A 409 28.13 9.56 36.04
C PRO A 409 28.66 9.63 34.61
N ALA A 410 29.01 10.83 34.18
CA ALA A 410 29.62 11.13 32.89
C ALA A 410 31.08 10.62 32.76
N ASN A 411 31.38 9.39 33.17
CA ASN A 411 32.75 8.88 33.32
C ASN A 411 33.14 7.72 32.40
N ASP A 412 32.44 7.51 31.28
CA ASP A 412 32.95 6.65 30.21
C ASP A 412 33.38 7.48 29.00
N VAL A 413 34.42 8.28 29.22
CA VAL A 413 35.34 8.72 28.16
C VAL A 413 36.70 8.08 28.48
N LEU A 414 37.02 6.99 27.80
CA LEU A 414 38.38 6.52 27.56
C LEU A 414 38.51 6.03 26.12
#